data_AF-A0A9Q0ZKH3-F1
#
_entry.id   AF-A0A9Q0ZKH3-F1
#
_cell.length_a   1.000
_cell.length_b   1.000
_cell.length_c   1.000
_cell.angle_alpha   90.00
_cell.angle_beta   90.00
_cell.angle_gamma   90.00
#
_symmetry.space_group_name_H-M   'P 1'
#
loop_
_entity.id
_entity.type
_entity.pdbx_description
1 polymer ?
#
loop_
_entity_poly.entity_id
_entity_poly.type
_entity_poly.pdbx_seq_one_letter_code
_entity_poly.pdbx_strand_id
1 'polypeptide(L)'
;MRQLLQVWMLLMALAFVNDRCHCCLQEERSGLLEIKAWFSHAPRFYELEDWDKDDLNCCNWGYRVACDNTTNRVIELDLAYVNYDAFVAYDAFVKYDADLYLNASLFLPFKELETLYLSNNQLVGGLKNQGSLLSILFSLHRN
;
A
#
# COMPACT_ATOMS: atom_id res chain seq x y z
N MET A 1 -36.87 7.11 -34.57
CA MET A 1 -36.25 5.89 -34.00
C MET A 1 -34.74 6.01 -33.89
N ARG A 2 -33.98 6.20 -34.99
CA ARG A 2 -32.51 6.33 -35.00
C ARG A 2 -31.94 7.48 -34.13
N GLN A 3 -32.57 8.65 -34.19
CA GLN A 3 -32.17 9.84 -33.40
C GLN A 3 -32.36 9.64 -31.89
N LEU A 4 -33.44 8.96 -31.49
CA LEU A 4 -33.72 8.66 -30.08
C LEU A 4 -32.66 7.71 -29.53
N LEU A 5 -32.32 6.65 -30.26
CA LEU A 5 -31.28 5.69 -29.85
C LEU A 5 -29.91 6.38 -29.63
N GLN A 6 -29.55 7.35 -30.46
CA GLN A 6 -28.29 8.10 -30.28
C GLN A 6 -28.31 8.98 -29.03
N VAL A 7 -29.43 9.64 -28.74
CA VAL A 7 -29.61 10.43 -27.52
C VAL A 7 -29.54 9.53 -26.28
N TRP A 8 -30.19 8.36 -26.31
CA TRP A 8 -30.13 7.38 -25.23
C TRP A 8 -28.71 6.84 -25.00
N MET A 9 -27.96 6.56 -26.07
CA MET A 9 -26.56 6.13 -25.97
C MET A 9 -25.66 7.22 -25.37
N LEU A 10 -25.88 8.49 -25.75
CA LEU A 10 -25.15 9.63 -25.17
C LEU A 10 -25.48 9.85 -23.70
N LEU A 11 -26.75 9.70 -23.31
CA LEU A 11 -27.16 9.80 -21.90
C LEU A 11 -26.57 8.68 -21.05
N MET A 12 -26.52 7.44 -21.56
CA MET A 12 -25.85 6.34 -20.86
C MET A 12 -24.35 6.56 -20.75
N ALA A 13 -23.70 7.04 -21.81
CA ALA A 13 -22.28 7.39 -21.76
C ALA A 13 -21.99 8.52 -20.75
N LEU A 14 -22.82 9.55 -20.70
CA LEU A 14 -22.71 10.65 -19.73
C LEU A 14 -22.99 10.20 -18.29
N ALA A 15 -23.94 9.28 -18.09
CA ALA A 15 -24.19 8.67 -16.77
C ALA A 15 -22.98 7.86 -16.29
N PHE A 16 -22.35 7.08 -17.18
CA PHE A 16 -21.12 6.34 -16.89
C PHE A 16 -19.91 7.25 -16.61
N VAL A 17 -19.82 8.42 -17.25
CA VAL A 17 -18.74 9.39 -17.03
C VAL A 17 -18.90 10.12 -15.69
N ASN A 18 -20.13 10.22 -15.18
CA ASN A 18 -20.43 10.89 -13.90
C ASN A 18 -20.29 9.97 -12.67
N ASP A 19 -20.25 8.65 -12.84
CA ASP A 19 -19.72 7.76 -11.81
C ASP A 19 -18.20 7.94 -11.77
N ARG A 20 -17.75 9.04 -11.17
CA ARG A 20 -16.41 9.08 -10.63
C ARG A 20 -16.34 7.99 -9.60
N CYS A 21 -15.77 6.84 -9.97
CA CYS A 21 -15.50 5.84 -8.98
C CYS A 21 -14.67 6.51 -7.89
N HIS A 22 -15.09 6.39 -6.62
CA HIS A 22 -14.24 6.65 -5.47
C HIS A 22 -13.15 5.56 -5.35
N CYS A 23 -12.68 5.02 -6.47
CA CYS A 23 -11.61 4.05 -6.56
C CYS A 23 -10.30 4.74 -6.22
N CYS A 24 -9.39 4.03 -5.58
CA CYS A 24 -8.01 4.49 -5.54
C CYS A 24 -7.34 4.26 -6.90
N LEU A 25 -6.20 4.92 -7.15
CA LEU A 25 -5.48 4.75 -8.40
C LEU A 25 -5.08 3.29 -8.61
N GLN A 26 -5.18 2.80 -9.85
CA GLN A 26 -4.85 1.42 -10.20
C GLN A 26 -3.39 1.08 -9.84
N GLU A 27 -2.48 2.04 -9.99
CA GLU A 27 -1.07 1.90 -9.63
C GLU A 27 -0.89 1.77 -8.11
N GLU A 28 -1.58 2.59 -7.32
CA GLU A 28 -1.54 2.53 -5.84
C GLU A 28 -2.13 1.22 -5.35
N ARG A 29 -3.27 0.83 -5.89
CA ARG A 29 -3.91 -0.45 -5.62
C ARG A 29 -2.99 -1.63 -5.92
N SER A 30 -2.35 -1.62 -7.09
CA SER A 30 -1.39 -2.66 -7.46
C SER A 30 -0.18 -2.67 -6.52
N GLY A 31 0.32 -1.50 -6.13
CA GLY A 31 1.40 -1.36 -5.15
C GLY A 31 1.04 -1.94 -3.79
N LEU A 32 -0.17 -1.70 -3.30
CA LEU A 32 -0.65 -2.27 -2.03
C LEU A 32 -0.70 -3.80 -2.10
N LEU A 33 -1.22 -4.37 -3.20
CA LEU A 33 -1.26 -5.81 -3.37
C LEU A 33 0.15 -6.43 -3.48
N GLU A 34 1.12 -5.71 -4.06
CA GLU A 34 2.51 -6.13 -4.11
C GLU A 34 3.15 -6.11 -2.71
N ILE A 35 2.89 -5.06 -1.92
CA ILE A 35 3.29 -4.98 -0.50
C ILE A 35 2.68 -6.14 0.30
N LYS A 36 1.38 -6.38 0.16
CA LYS A 36 0.69 -7.52 0.80
C LYS A 36 1.38 -8.84 0.45
N ALA A 37 1.65 -9.08 -0.83
CA ALA A 37 2.33 -10.29 -1.28
C ALA A 37 3.74 -10.42 -0.67
N TRP A 38 4.48 -9.31 -0.52
CA TRP A 38 5.79 -9.31 0.13
C TRP A 38 5.71 -9.79 1.59
N PHE A 39 4.69 -9.35 2.34
CA PHE A 39 4.44 -9.76 3.73
C PHE A 39 3.75 -11.14 3.87
N SER A 40 3.57 -11.91 2.80
CA SER A 40 2.90 -13.23 2.86
C SER A 40 3.53 -14.25 3.82
N HIS A 41 4.80 -14.06 4.17
CA HIS A 41 5.54 -14.89 5.13
C HIS A 41 5.47 -14.35 6.57
N ALA A 42 4.90 -13.17 6.78
CA ALA A 42 4.97 -12.45 8.04
C ALA A 42 4.00 -13.04 9.08
N PRO A 43 4.38 -13.13 10.37
CA PRO A 43 3.54 -13.71 11.42
C PRO A 43 2.18 -13.00 11.58
N ARG A 44 2.13 -11.69 11.28
CA ARG A 44 0.91 -10.89 11.36
C ARG A 44 0.33 -10.52 10.00
N PHE A 45 0.51 -11.39 9.00
CA PHE A 45 -0.07 -11.21 7.66
C PHE A 45 -1.60 -11.00 7.70
N TYR A 46 -2.30 -11.56 8.69
CA TYR A 46 -3.75 -11.37 8.88
C TYR A 46 -4.14 -9.89 9.06
N GLU A 47 -3.24 -9.02 9.49
CA GLU A 47 -3.51 -7.58 9.61
C GLU A 47 -3.62 -6.88 8.24
N LEU A 48 -3.23 -7.55 7.15
CA LEU A 48 -3.36 -7.09 5.77
C LEU A 48 -4.48 -7.85 5.01
N GLU A 49 -5.29 -8.65 5.69
CA GLU A 49 -6.30 -9.52 5.05
C GLU A 49 -7.33 -8.69 4.28
N ASP A 50 -7.76 -7.55 4.84
CA ASP A 50 -8.75 -6.61 4.27
C ASP A 50 -8.32 -5.92 2.97
N TRP A 51 -7.06 -6.06 2.56
CA TRP A 51 -6.57 -5.50 1.30
C TRP A 51 -7.03 -6.37 0.13
N ASP A 52 -8.24 -6.10 -0.36
CA ASP A 52 -8.97 -6.97 -1.28
C ASP A 52 -8.79 -6.57 -2.75
N LYS A 53 -8.40 -7.54 -3.58
CA LYS A 53 -8.29 -7.37 -5.03
C LYS A 53 -9.65 -7.22 -5.72
N ASP A 54 -10.76 -7.43 -5.04
CA ASP A 54 -12.09 -7.20 -5.58
C ASP A 54 -12.67 -5.83 -5.19
N ASP A 55 -12.16 -5.19 -4.13
CA ASP A 55 -12.52 -3.81 -3.76
C ASP A 55 -11.64 -2.80 -4.52
N LEU A 56 -12.28 -1.98 -5.36
CA LEU A 56 -11.59 -0.98 -6.19
C LEU A 56 -11.19 0.27 -5.38
N ASN A 57 -11.74 0.47 -4.18
CA ASN A 57 -11.45 1.60 -3.33
C ASN A 57 -10.53 1.21 -2.17
N CYS A 58 -9.21 1.25 -2.40
CA CYS A 58 -8.25 0.94 -1.35
C CYS A 58 -8.21 1.93 -0.18
N CYS A 59 -8.90 3.07 -0.26
CA CYS A 59 -9.08 3.96 0.88
C CYS A 59 -10.03 3.39 1.94
N ASN A 60 -10.77 2.34 1.60
CA ASN A 60 -11.58 1.57 2.55
C ASN A 60 -10.84 0.35 3.12
N TRP A 61 -9.60 0.09 2.69
CA TRP A 61 -8.85 -1.10 3.09
C TRP A 61 -8.27 -0.97 4.49
N GLY A 62 -9.05 -1.37 5.48
CA GLY A 62 -8.63 -1.48 6.88
C GLY A 62 -8.10 -0.16 7.47
N TYR A 63 -7.53 -0.24 8.66
CA TYR A 63 -6.99 0.93 9.37
C TYR A 63 -5.56 1.31 8.95
N ARG A 64 -4.93 0.49 8.10
CA ARG A 64 -3.51 0.61 7.72
C ARG A 64 -3.27 1.44 6.46
N VAL A 65 -4.34 1.88 5.79
CA VAL A 65 -4.29 2.75 4.61
C VAL A 65 -5.13 3.99 4.91
N ALA A 66 -4.53 5.18 4.80
CA ALA A 66 -5.29 6.43 4.83
C ALA A 66 -5.14 7.19 3.51
N CYS A 67 -6.24 7.80 3.08
CA CYS A 67 -6.28 8.59 1.85
C CYS A 67 -6.65 10.05 2.13
N ASP A 68 -6.22 10.93 1.24
CA ASP A 68 -6.71 12.31 1.20
C ASP A 68 -8.17 12.33 0.70
N ASN A 69 -9.05 13.01 1.43
CA ASN A 69 -10.48 13.08 1.12
C ASN A 69 -10.81 13.90 -0.14
N THR A 70 -9.86 14.68 -0.66
CA THR A 70 -10.01 15.55 -1.83
C THR A 70 -9.50 14.85 -3.10
N THR A 71 -8.31 14.26 -3.03
CA THR A 71 -7.66 13.61 -4.18
C THR A 71 -7.98 12.12 -4.28
N ASN A 72 -8.45 11.50 -3.19
CA ASN A 72 -8.67 10.05 -3.06
C ASN A 72 -7.39 9.23 -3.28
N ARG A 73 -6.26 9.78 -2.84
CA ARG A 73 -4.91 9.23 -3.00
C ARG A 73 -4.38 8.78 -1.66
N VAL A 74 -3.59 7.71 -1.67
CA VAL A 74 -2.97 7.17 -0.46
C VAL A 74 -1.91 8.15 0.06
N ILE A 75 -2.12 8.65 1.28
CA ILE A 75 -1.21 9.58 1.97
C ILE A 75 -0.50 8.93 3.15
N GLU A 76 -1.04 7.83 3.69
CA GLU A 76 -0.46 7.11 4.82
C GLU A 76 -0.51 5.60 4.62
N LEU A 77 0.60 4.93 4.95
CA LEU A 77 0.68 3.49 5.05
C LEU A 77 1.28 3.07 6.39
N ASP A 78 0.50 2.31 7.15
CA ASP A 78 0.97 1.66 8.37
C ASP A 78 1.31 0.20 8.10
N LEU A 79 2.60 -0.12 8.11
CA LEU A 79 3.15 -1.46 8.02
C LEU A 79 3.91 -1.85 9.29
N ALA A 80 3.71 -1.13 10.39
CA ALA A 80 4.36 -1.41 11.66
C ALA A 80 3.88 -2.76 12.23
N TYR A 81 4.80 -3.48 12.85
CA TYR A 81 4.58 -4.78 13.49
C TYR A 81 4.10 -5.94 12.59
N VAL A 82 3.89 -5.73 11.29
CA VAL A 82 3.39 -6.79 10.39
C VAL A 82 4.32 -8.00 10.41
N ASN A 83 5.63 -7.76 10.42
CA ASN A 83 6.67 -8.77 10.54
C ASN A 83 7.29 -8.81 11.95
N TYR A 84 6.47 -8.64 12.99
CA TYR A 84 6.91 -8.78 14.38
C TYR A 84 6.56 -10.16 14.94
N ASP A 85 7.59 -10.92 15.32
CA ASP A 85 7.44 -12.15 16.10
C ASP A 85 7.90 -11.93 17.55
N ALA A 86 6.95 -11.97 18.49
CA ALA A 86 7.21 -11.80 19.92
C ALA A 86 8.00 -12.98 20.53
N PHE A 87 7.88 -14.18 19.97
CA PHE A 87 8.56 -15.37 20.48
C PHE A 87 10.03 -15.40 20.05
N VAL A 88 10.33 -14.98 18.82
CA VAL A 88 11.71 -14.83 18.31
C VAL A 88 12.44 -13.67 18.99
N ALA A 89 11.73 -12.61 19.40
CA ALA A 89 12.32 -11.50 20.15
C ALA A 89 12.90 -11.91 21.53
N TYR A 90 12.42 -13.01 22.12
CA TYR A 90 12.90 -13.52 23.41
C TYR A 90 14.08 -14.50 23.26
N ASP A 91 14.22 -15.13 22.09
CA ASP A 91 15.29 -16.08 21.77
C ASP A 91 16.07 -15.58 20.55
N ALA A 92 16.91 -14.56 20.77
CA ALA A 92 17.74 -13.91 19.74
C ALA A 92 18.76 -14.86 19.05
N PHE A 93 18.66 -16.17 19.24
CA PHE A 93 19.53 -17.20 18.69
C PHE A 93 18.90 -18.02 17.55
N VAL A 94 17.57 -17.96 17.33
CA VAL A 94 16.98 -18.57 16.13
C VAL A 94 17.17 -17.63 14.95
N LYS A 95 18.32 -17.77 14.31
CA LYS A 95 18.71 -17.18 13.03
C LYS A 95 17.60 -17.42 12.00
N TYR A 96 16.70 -16.45 11.82
CA TYR A 96 15.93 -16.36 10.59
C TYR A 96 16.94 -16.03 9.48
N ASP A 97 17.32 -17.07 8.72
CA ASP A 97 18.38 -17.06 7.71
C ASP A 97 18.03 -16.26 6.44
N ALA A 98 16.99 -15.43 6.51
CA ALA A 98 16.59 -14.54 5.43
C ALA A 98 16.85 -13.11 5.87
N ASP A 99 17.89 -12.50 5.31
CA ASP A 99 18.02 -11.05 5.38
C ASP A 99 16.80 -10.41 4.70
N LEU A 100 15.78 -10.06 5.49
CA LEU A 100 14.53 -9.48 4.99
C LEU A 100 14.76 -8.00 4.69
N TYR A 101 15.12 -7.73 3.44
CA TYR A 101 15.21 -6.38 2.89
C TYR A 101 13.89 -6.00 2.22
N LEU A 102 13.29 -4.92 2.69
CA LEU A 102 12.15 -4.31 2.01
C LEU A 102 12.68 -3.45 0.85
N ASN A 103 12.16 -3.63 -0.35
CA ASN A 103 12.62 -2.84 -1.50
C ASN A 103 11.91 -1.49 -1.51
N ALA A 104 12.66 -0.38 -1.51
CA ALA A 104 12.09 0.96 -1.61
C ALA A 104 11.21 1.15 -2.86
N SER A 105 11.47 0.38 -3.93
CA SER A 105 10.72 0.47 -5.16
C SER A 105 9.23 0.12 -5.00
N LEU A 106 8.87 -0.64 -3.96
CA LEU A 106 7.48 -0.97 -3.63
C LEU A 106 6.62 0.27 -3.35
N PHE A 107 7.25 1.38 -2.93
CA PHE A 107 6.56 2.61 -2.60
C PHE A 107 6.48 3.60 -3.76
N LEU A 108 7.10 3.31 -4.91
CA LEU A 108 7.07 4.19 -6.09
C LEU A 108 5.68 4.53 -6.64
N PRO A 109 4.66 3.65 -6.55
CA PRO A 109 3.31 3.98 -7.01
C PRO A 109 2.63 5.08 -6.20
N PHE A 110 2.98 5.26 -4.92
CA PHE A 110 2.31 6.19 -4.01
C PHE A 110 2.92 7.58 -4.07
N LYS A 111 2.49 8.38 -5.05
CA LYS A 111 3.06 9.72 -5.31
C LYS A 111 2.73 10.77 -4.27
N GLU A 112 1.64 10.57 -3.53
CA GLU A 112 1.16 11.48 -2.48
C GLU A 112 1.42 10.90 -1.08
N LEU A 113 2.22 9.83 -0.95
CA LEU A 113 2.54 9.24 0.35
C LEU A 113 3.34 10.22 1.20
N GLU A 114 2.75 10.66 2.31
CA GLU A 114 3.35 11.57 3.28
C GLU A 114 3.93 10.81 4.47
N THR A 115 3.24 9.73 4.89
CA THR A 115 3.56 9.01 6.12
C THR A 115 3.70 7.51 5.84
N LEU A 116 4.80 6.92 6.33
CA LEU A 116 5.08 5.49 6.22
C LEU A 116 5.57 4.95 7.56
N TYR A 117 4.78 4.10 8.21
CA TYR A 117 5.18 3.43 9.45
C TYR A 117 5.77 2.06 9.15
N LEU A 118 7.05 1.87 9.49
CA LEU A 118 7.77 0.59 9.38
C LEU A 118 8.29 0.09 10.73
N SER A 119 7.91 0.75 11.82
CA SER A 119 8.45 0.49 13.15
C SER A 119 8.20 -0.94 13.62
N ASN A 120 9.10 -1.46 14.46
CA ASN A 120 8.96 -2.76 15.12
C ASN A 120 8.77 -3.94 14.17
N ASN A 121 9.32 -3.86 12.95
CA ASN A 121 9.48 -4.99 12.06
C ASN A 121 10.88 -5.59 12.15
N GLN A 122 11.00 -6.89 11.90
CA GLN A 122 12.29 -7.61 11.86
C GLN A 122 12.97 -7.45 10.49
N LEU A 123 13.29 -6.21 10.09
CA LEU A 123 13.99 -5.90 8.83
C LEU A 123 15.51 -5.88 9.06
N VAL A 124 16.28 -6.68 8.32
CA VAL A 124 17.72 -6.90 8.58
C VAL A 124 18.62 -5.75 8.07
N GLY A 125 18.09 -4.79 7.30
CA GLY A 125 18.91 -3.66 6.83
C GLY A 125 18.14 -2.47 6.26
N GLY A 126 16.90 -2.25 6.67
CA GLY A 126 16.07 -1.18 6.13
C GLY A 126 15.74 -1.35 4.64
N LEU A 127 15.55 -0.24 3.93
CA LEU A 127 15.15 -0.25 2.52
C LEU A 127 16.35 -0.53 1.59
N LYS A 128 16.24 -1.54 0.72
CA LYS A 128 17.25 -1.81 -0.31
C LYS A 128 16.98 -0.98 -1.56
N ASN A 129 17.98 -0.23 -1.99
CA ASN A 129 17.89 0.73 -3.10
C ASN A 129 18.55 0.16 -4.36
N GLN A 130 17.87 0.21 -5.52
CA GLN A 130 18.49 -0.01 -6.83
C GLN A 130 18.46 1.29 -7.63
N GLY A 131 19.47 2.15 -7.43
CA GLY A 131 19.72 3.34 -8.26
C GLY A 131 19.04 4.63 -7.77
N SER A 132 19.81 5.45 -7.06
CA SER A 132 19.54 6.84 -6.63
C SER A 132 18.35 7.09 -5.70
N LEU A 133 18.65 7.12 -4.39
CA LEU A 133 17.76 7.42 -3.26
C LEU A 133 18.43 8.41 -2.28
N LEU A 134 19.01 9.49 -2.82
CA LEU A 134 19.65 10.55 -2.01
C LEU A 134 18.66 11.29 -1.09
N SER A 135 17.35 11.02 -1.17
CA SER A 135 16.32 11.61 -0.30
C SER A 135 15.93 10.77 0.93
N ILE A 136 16.45 9.55 1.11
CA ILE A 136 16.39 8.84 2.42
C ILE A 136 17.34 9.52 3.44
N LEU A 137 18.19 10.46 2.99
CA LEU A 137 19.35 10.96 3.74
C LEU A 137 19.05 11.85 4.95
N PHE A 138 17.82 12.35 5.10
CA PHE A 138 17.30 12.65 6.43
C PHE A 138 16.42 11.45 6.75
N SER A 139 17.00 10.36 7.27
CA SER A 139 16.98 10.07 8.69
C SER A 139 15.76 10.71 9.41
N LEU A 140 15.45 10.24 10.62
CA LEU A 140 14.99 11.14 11.67
C LEU A 140 13.46 11.36 11.67
N HIS A 141 12.78 11.07 12.77
CA HIS A 141 13.29 11.43 14.09
C HIS A 141 13.08 10.31 15.10
N ARG A 142 14.20 9.71 15.50
CA ARG A 142 14.42 9.03 16.79
C ARG A 142 13.74 7.66 16.97
N ASN A 143 14.61 6.65 17.14
CA ASN A 143 14.41 5.40 17.87
C ASN A 143 13.10 4.62 17.64
#